data_AF-A0A931T7T8-F1
#
_entry.id   AF-A0A931T7T8-F1
#
_cell.length_a   1.000
_cell.length_b   1.000
_cell.length_c   1.000
_cell.angle_alpha   90.00
_cell.angle_beta   90.00
_cell.angle_gamma   90.00
#
_symmetry.space_group_name_H-M   'P 1'
#
loop_
_entity.id
_entity.type
_entity.pdbx_description
1 polymer ?
#
loop_
_entity_poly.entity_id
_entity_poly.type
_entity_poly.pdbx_seq_one_letter_code
_entity_poly.pdbx_strand_id
1 'polypeptide(L)'
;FGYFTIPALTGNTENPEVIFKMLDGRQVNGKFWVFYGGLTDFEYTLTIRDRNSGATRTYTKPGLTFDGNADTSAFSKLAPGNLLGDWRAIDVPPDAVTSSSVASGEAACIVSTDSLCVLQGRFRIRLTARDPRTGKTGDGVALPQNDLYGYFSIPDLTGNAGNVEVAVKVLDGRAVNGKFWVFYGGLTDFEYTLTVTDGEKNTTKSYTKPGGTFAGNADTSAF
;
A
#
# COMPACT_ATOMS: atom_id res chain seq x y z
N PHE A 1 -8.08 -4.09 -5.08
CA PHE A 1 -6.71 -4.41 -4.64
C PHE A 1 -6.77 -5.62 -3.70
N GLY A 2 -5.64 -6.20 -3.33
CA GLY A 2 -5.54 -7.32 -2.40
C GLY A 2 -4.14 -7.46 -1.83
N TYR A 3 -3.96 -8.36 -0.87
CA TYR A 3 -2.68 -8.66 -0.27
C TYR A 3 -2.53 -10.15 0.04
N PHE A 4 -1.29 -10.58 0.26
CA PHE A 4 -0.96 -11.89 0.82
C PHE A 4 -0.09 -11.71 2.06
N THR A 5 -0.32 -12.55 3.06
CA THR A 5 0.58 -12.79 4.19
C THR A 5 1.43 -14.03 3.90
N ILE A 6 2.61 -14.15 4.51
CA ILE A 6 3.47 -15.36 4.35
C ILE A 6 3.86 -15.91 5.74
N PRO A 7 2.92 -16.49 6.50
CA PRO A 7 3.13 -16.82 7.91
C PRO A 7 4.21 -17.90 8.12
N ALA A 8 4.43 -18.75 7.12
CA ALA A 8 5.50 -19.74 7.16
C ALA A 8 6.90 -19.11 7.23
N LEU A 9 7.07 -17.86 6.77
CA LEU A 9 8.33 -17.12 6.84
C LEU A 9 8.32 -16.04 7.93
N THR A 10 7.16 -15.44 8.20
CA THR A 10 7.04 -14.28 9.11
C THR A 10 6.49 -14.62 10.49
N GLY A 11 5.91 -15.81 10.66
CA GLY A 11 5.22 -16.22 11.88
C GLY A 11 3.92 -15.48 12.14
N ASN A 12 3.40 -14.69 11.19
CA ASN A 12 2.24 -13.82 11.41
C ASN A 12 1.22 -13.90 10.25
N THR A 13 -0.04 -14.22 10.58
CA THR A 13 -1.17 -14.36 9.64
C THR A 13 -1.90 -13.07 9.31
N GLU A 14 -1.58 -11.98 10.00
CA GLU A 14 -2.25 -10.68 9.86
C GLU A 14 -1.33 -9.62 9.23
N ASN A 15 -0.03 -9.94 9.07
CA ASN A 15 0.95 -9.01 8.53
C ASN A 15 1.05 -9.15 6.99
N PRO A 16 0.70 -8.11 6.22
CA PRO A 16 0.81 -8.15 4.77
C PRO A 16 2.28 -8.12 4.34
N GLU A 17 2.61 -8.97 3.36
CA GLU A 17 3.94 -9.08 2.78
C GLU A 17 3.96 -8.75 1.29
N VAL A 18 2.88 -9.09 0.57
CA VAL A 18 2.71 -8.76 -0.86
C VAL A 18 1.41 -7.97 -1.02
N ILE A 19 1.45 -6.88 -1.77
CA ILE A 19 0.28 -6.08 -2.13
C ILE A 19 0.13 -6.04 -3.65
N PHE A 20 -1.11 -5.98 -4.14
CA PHE A 20 -1.38 -5.81 -5.55
C PHE A 20 -2.69 -5.08 -5.82
N LYS A 21 -2.78 -4.44 -6.98
CA LYS A 21 -4.06 -3.96 -7.53
C LYS A 21 -4.20 -4.35 -8.99
N MET A 22 -5.45 -4.42 -9.42
CA MET A 22 -5.80 -4.52 -10.82
C MET A 22 -6.71 -3.35 -11.17
N LEU A 23 -6.47 -2.73 -12.33
CA LEU A 23 -7.27 -1.63 -12.85
C LEU A 23 -7.81 -1.97 -14.23
N ASP A 24 -9.03 -1.52 -14.52
CA ASP A 24 -9.60 -1.57 -15.87
C ASP A 24 -9.04 -0.43 -16.72
N GLY A 25 -7.94 -0.72 -17.41
CA GLY A 25 -7.29 0.21 -18.35
C GLY A 25 -7.84 0.14 -19.77
N ARG A 26 -8.97 -0.54 -20.00
CA ARG A 26 -9.45 -0.77 -21.37
C ARG A 26 -9.75 0.49 -22.15
N GLN A 27 -10.22 1.53 -21.47
CA GLN A 27 -10.50 2.83 -22.11
C GLN A 27 -9.22 3.55 -22.56
N VAL A 28 -8.05 3.14 -22.05
CA VAL A 28 -6.75 3.73 -22.39
C VAL A 28 -6.04 2.91 -23.47
N ASN A 29 -5.92 1.59 -23.30
CA ASN A 29 -5.16 0.74 -24.22
C ASN A 29 -5.79 -0.64 -24.48
N GLY A 30 -7.05 -0.84 -24.08
CA GLY A 30 -7.76 -2.12 -24.26
C GLY A 30 -7.34 -3.24 -23.32
N LYS A 31 -6.55 -2.97 -22.27
CA LYS A 31 -6.00 -3.97 -21.35
C LYS A 31 -6.44 -3.79 -19.89
N PHE A 32 -6.38 -4.89 -19.14
CA PHE A 32 -6.30 -4.87 -17.68
C PHE A 32 -4.88 -4.63 -17.26
N TRP A 33 -4.72 -3.80 -16.24
CA TRP A 33 -3.42 -3.47 -15.69
C TRP A 33 -3.27 -4.16 -14.35
N VAL A 34 -2.07 -4.69 -14.08
CA VAL A 34 -1.69 -5.27 -12.80
C VAL A 34 -0.56 -4.42 -12.22
N PHE A 35 -0.65 -4.11 -10.94
CA PHE A 35 0.41 -3.45 -10.18
C PHE A 35 0.67 -4.28 -8.93
N TYR A 36 1.93 -4.44 -8.55
CA TYR A 36 2.29 -5.18 -7.34
C TYR A 36 3.50 -4.55 -6.65
N GLY A 37 3.59 -4.74 -5.35
CA GLY A 37 4.68 -4.25 -4.50
C GLY A 37 4.88 -5.15 -3.29
N GLY A 38 6.06 -5.10 -2.69
CA GLY A 38 6.42 -5.87 -1.50
C GLY A 38 6.49 -4.99 -0.24
N LEU A 39 6.01 -5.54 0.87
CA LEU A 39 6.36 -5.13 2.24
C LEU A 39 7.38 -6.10 2.85
N THR A 40 8.06 -6.84 1.98
CA THR A 40 9.02 -7.90 2.30
C THR A 40 10.18 -7.88 1.32
N ASP A 41 11.35 -8.30 1.79
CA ASP A 41 12.50 -8.61 0.96
C ASP A 41 12.49 -10.05 0.44
N PHE A 42 11.54 -10.90 0.83
CA PHE A 42 11.45 -12.26 0.32
C PHE A 42 11.26 -12.32 -1.20
N GLU A 43 11.80 -13.38 -1.79
CA GLU A 43 11.47 -13.78 -3.15
C GLU A 43 10.04 -14.30 -3.19
N TYR A 44 9.26 -13.89 -4.18
CA TYR A 44 7.95 -14.48 -4.43
C TYR A 44 7.60 -14.48 -5.91
N THR A 45 6.65 -15.35 -6.24
CA THR A 45 5.99 -15.35 -7.54
C THR A 45 4.50 -15.08 -7.36
N LEU A 46 4.00 -14.02 -7.99
CA LEU A 46 2.59 -13.68 -8.07
C LEU A 46 2.02 -14.22 -9.39
N THR A 47 1.08 -15.16 -9.30
CA THR A 47 0.38 -15.71 -10.45
C THR A 47 -1.07 -15.28 -10.45
N ILE A 48 -1.52 -14.66 -11.55
CA ILE A 48 -2.89 -14.22 -11.75
C ILE A 48 -3.46 -14.97 -12.94
N ARG A 49 -4.60 -15.65 -12.74
CA ARG A 49 -5.33 -16.37 -13.79
C ARG A 49 -6.67 -15.70 -14.05
N ASP A 50 -6.88 -15.23 -15.27
CA ASP A 50 -8.23 -14.87 -15.72
C ASP A 50 -9.07 -16.14 -15.83
N ARG A 51 -10.09 -16.25 -14.99
CA ARG A 51 -10.98 -17.42 -14.92
C ARG A 51 -11.82 -17.59 -16.19
N ASN A 52 -11.98 -16.53 -16.98
CA ASN A 52 -12.84 -16.54 -18.16
C ASN A 52 -12.08 -16.97 -19.41
N SER A 53 -10.92 -16.35 -19.68
CA SER A 53 -10.08 -16.73 -20.81
C SER A 53 -9.16 -17.92 -20.52
N GLY A 54 -8.92 -18.21 -19.24
CA GLY A 54 -7.87 -19.15 -18.80
C GLY A 54 -6.45 -18.58 -18.90
N ALA A 55 -6.26 -17.38 -19.43
CA ALA A 55 -4.96 -16.73 -19.55
C ALA A 55 -4.33 -16.52 -18.16
N THR A 56 -3.02 -16.68 -18.08
CA THR A 56 -2.27 -16.56 -16.84
C THR A 56 -1.11 -15.59 -17.03
N ARG A 57 -0.90 -14.71 -16.04
CA ARG A 57 0.30 -13.89 -15.91
C ARG A 57 1.03 -14.26 -14.64
N THR A 58 2.34 -14.26 -14.72
CA THR A 58 3.22 -14.62 -13.62
C THR A 58 4.30 -13.55 -13.50
N TYR A 59 4.46 -13.03 -12.29
CA TYR A 59 5.41 -11.97 -11.96
C TYR A 59 6.30 -12.46 -10.84
N THR A 60 7.61 -12.41 -11.03
CA THR A 60 8.58 -12.80 -10.01
C THR A 60 9.25 -11.54 -9.47
N LYS A 61 9.27 -11.41 -8.15
CA LYS A 61 10.10 -10.43 -7.44
C LYS A 61 11.31 -11.17 -6.87
N PRO A 62 12.55 -10.79 -7.24
CA PRO A 62 13.75 -11.35 -6.64
C PRO A 62 13.80 -11.15 -5.12
N GLY A 63 14.51 -12.04 -4.42
CA GLY A 63 14.82 -11.85 -3.02
C GLY A 63 15.74 -10.64 -2.77
N LEU A 64 15.76 -10.17 -1.53
CA LEU A 64 16.60 -9.08 -1.01
C LEU A 64 16.34 -7.68 -1.62
N THR A 65 15.25 -7.51 -2.37
CA THR A 65 14.80 -6.19 -2.87
C THR A 65 13.42 -5.85 -2.33
N PHE A 66 12.97 -4.60 -2.47
CA PHE A 66 11.58 -4.20 -2.20
C PHE A 66 10.87 -3.74 -3.48
N ASP A 67 11.34 -4.20 -4.63
CA ASP A 67 10.84 -3.72 -5.91
C ASP A 67 9.39 -4.15 -6.16
N GLY A 68 8.59 -3.20 -6.61
CA GLY A 68 7.30 -3.45 -7.25
C GLY A 68 7.39 -3.29 -8.76
N ASN A 69 6.27 -3.51 -9.46
CA ASN A 69 6.15 -3.22 -10.88
C ASN A 69 4.70 -3.01 -11.32
N ALA A 70 4.53 -2.57 -12.56
CA ALA A 70 3.26 -2.46 -13.24
C ALA A 70 3.31 -3.16 -14.62
N ASP A 71 2.32 -3.99 -14.90
CA ASP A 71 2.03 -4.52 -16.22
C ASP A 71 0.74 -3.90 -16.73
N THR A 72 0.86 -2.85 -17.54
CA THR A 72 -0.27 -2.17 -18.19
C THR A 72 -0.76 -2.90 -19.45
N SER A 73 -0.32 -4.15 -19.64
CA SER A 73 -0.68 -5.03 -20.75
C SER A 73 -1.13 -6.43 -20.32
N ALA A 74 -1.47 -6.59 -19.03
CA ALA A 74 -1.62 -7.89 -18.37
C ALA A 74 -2.67 -8.78 -19.05
N PHE A 75 -3.92 -8.31 -19.20
CA PHE A 75 -4.97 -9.12 -19.84
C PHE A 75 -5.72 -8.31 -20.89
N SER A 76 -6.26 -8.99 -21.90
CA SER A 76 -7.06 -8.35 -22.95
C SER A 76 -8.55 -8.55 -22.68
N LYS A 77 -9.40 -7.63 -23.17
CA LYS A 77 -10.84 -7.90 -23.27
C LYS A 77 -11.06 -9.12 -24.17
N LEU A 78 -11.85 -10.10 -23.71
CA LEU A 78 -12.31 -11.20 -24.57
C LEU A 78 -13.22 -10.64 -25.69
N ALA A 79 -13.28 -11.34 -26.83
CA ALA A 79 -14.18 -11.01 -27.94
C ALA A 79 -15.65 -10.95 -27.48
N PRO A 80 -16.53 -10.20 -28.19
CA PRO A 80 -17.94 -10.06 -27.81
C PRO A 80 -18.62 -11.44 -27.80
N GLY A 81 -19.02 -11.91 -26.63
CA GLY A 81 -19.60 -13.25 -26.43
C GLY A 81 -19.55 -13.72 -24.97
N ASN A 82 -18.56 -13.25 -24.21
CA ASN A 82 -18.52 -13.40 -22.74
C ASN A 82 -18.63 -12.00 -22.12
N LEU A 83 -19.86 -11.58 -21.84
CA LEU A 83 -20.13 -10.39 -21.04
C LEU A 83 -19.72 -10.68 -19.60
N LEU A 84 -18.52 -10.24 -19.22
CA LEU A 84 -18.21 -10.07 -17.81
C LEU A 84 -19.02 -8.87 -17.33
N GLY A 85 -19.85 -9.11 -16.30
CA GLY A 85 -20.49 -8.05 -15.56
C GLY A 85 -19.46 -6.99 -15.16
N ASP A 86 -19.90 -5.74 -15.15
CA ASP A 86 -19.07 -4.60 -14.82
C ASP A 86 -18.21 -4.91 -13.59
N TRP A 87 -16.88 -4.78 -13.72
CA TRP A 87 -16.01 -4.80 -12.54
C TRP A 87 -16.36 -3.57 -11.73
N ARG A 88 -17.29 -3.75 -10.80
CA ARG A 88 -17.56 -2.78 -9.76
C ARG A 88 -16.24 -2.56 -9.03
N ALA A 89 -15.79 -1.31 -9.00
CA ALA A 89 -14.97 -0.87 -7.88
C ALA A 89 -15.70 -1.34 -6.62
N ILE A 90 -15.00 -2.05 -5.73
CA ILE A 90 -15.55 -2.33 -4.41
C ILE A 90 -15.71 -0.95 -3.77
N ASP A 91 -16.95 -0.48 -3.65
CA ASP A 91 -17.29 0.60 -2.75
C ASP A 91 -16.89 0.13 -1.35
N VAL A 92 -15.79 0.67 -0.84
CA VAL A 92 -15.43 0.49 0.57
C VAL A 92 -16.34 1.44 1.34
N PRO A 93 -17.30 0.96 2.14
CA PRO A 93 -18.14 1.83 2.95
C PRO A 93 -17.27 2.58 3.96
N PRO A 94 -17.36 3.91 4.05
CA PRO A 94 -16.61 4.69 5.01
C PRO A 94 -17.34 4.73 6.36
N ASP A 95 -17.42 3.63 7.11
CA ASP A 95 -17.99 3.64 8.47
C ASP A 95 -17.33 2.52 9.31
N ALA A 96 -16.90 2.68 10.57
CA ALA A 96 -17.10 3.75 11.53
C ALA A 96 -15.89 3.81 12.48
N VAL A 97 -15.33 5.01 12.68
CA VAL A 97 -14.36 5.26 13.75
C VAL A 97 -15.13 5.67 15.00
N THR A 98 -15.26 4.76 15.97
CA THR A 98 -15.74 5.13 17.31
C THR A 98 -14.54 5.52 18.18
N SER A 99 -14.45 6.81 18.49
CA SER A 99 -13.47 7.38 19.41
C SER A 99 -13.78 6.98 20.86
N SER A 100 -12.80 6.47 21.58
CA SER A 100 -12.81 6.41 23.05
C SER A 100 -11.56 7.12 23.55
N SER A 101 -11.76 8.13 24.40
CA SER A 101 -10.70 8.97 24.95
C SER A 101 -10.32 8.53 26.36
N VAL A 102 -9.02 8.45 26.61
CA VAL A 102 -8.42 8.63 27.94
C VAL A 102 -7.11 9.38 27.76
N ALA A 103 -6.92 10.44 28.55
CA ALA A 103 -5.84 11.39 28.42
C ALA A 103 -4.64 11.05 29.32
N SER A 104 -3.42 11.24 28.80
CA SER A 104 -2.33 12.08 29.37
C SER A 104 -0.97 11.61 28.82
N GLY A 105 -0.22 12.53 28.19
CA GLY A 105 0.78 12.27 27.16
C GLY A 105 0.27 12.84 25.84
N GLU A 106 1.13 13.41 24.97
CA GLU A 106 0.72 14.01 23.69
C GLU A 106 -0.32 13.11 23.01
N ALA A 107 -1.48 13.68 22.63
CA ALA A 107 -2.68 12.92 22.34
C ALA A 107 -2.37 11.79 21.35
N ALA A 108 -2.69 10.55 21.75
CA ALA A 108 -2.53 9.38 20.90
C ALA A 108 -3.07 9.68 19.50
N CYS A 109 -2.37 9.20 18.46
CA CYS A 109 -2.76 9.43 17.08
C CYS A 109 -4.23 9.05 16.89
N ILE A 110 -5.02 10.01 16.42
CA ILE A 110 -6.43 9.81 16.08
C ILE A 110 -6.50 9.61 14.57
N VAL A 111 -7.11 8.50 14.16
CA VAL A 111 -7.34 8.20 12.74
C VAL A 111 -8.15 9.32 12.10
N SER A 112 -7.66 9.81 10.96
CA SER A 112 -8.32 10.84 10.15
C SER A 112 -8.02 10.60 8.67
N THR A 113 -8.60 11.41 7.79
CA THR A 113 -8.37 11.30 6.34
C THR A 113 -6.90 11.46 5.96
N ASP A 114 -6.09 12.19 6.73
CA ASP A 114 -4.67 12.44 6.48
C ASP A 114 -3.74 11.67 7.42
N SER A 115 -4.27 10.90 8.37
CA SER A 115 -3.48 10.26 9.43
C SER A 115 -3.81 8.78 9.56
N LEU A 116 -2.85 7.94 9.18
CA LEU A 116 -2.84 6.52 9.51
C LEU A 116 -2.19 6.34 10.89
N CYS A 117 -2.92 5.72 11.82
CA CYS A 117 -2.45 5.49 13.18
C CYS A 117 -2.26 3.99 13.41
N VAL A 118 -1.10 3.60 13.93
CA VAL A 118 -0.73 2.20 14.20
C VAL A 118 -0.05 2.06 15.57
N LEU A 119 0.01 0.84 16.07
CA LEU A 119 0.53 0.46 17.39
C LEU A 119 -0.14 1.28 18.50
N GLN A 120 -1.45 1.12 18.64
CA GLN A 120 -2.31 1.75 19.62
C GLN A 120 -2.27 3.28 19.57
N GLY A 121 -2.10 3.82 18.36
CA GLY A 121 -2.00 5.26 18.12
C GLY A 121 -0.65 5.87 18.51
N ARG A 122 0.37 5.05 18.81
CA ARG A 122 1.73 5.56 19.05
C ARG A 122 2.31 6.23 17.80
N PHE A 123 2.18 5.59 16.64
CA PHE A 123 2.75 6.10 15.40
C PHE A 123 1.69 6.72 14.52
N ARG A 124 1.93 7.97 14.10
CA ARG A 124 1.18 8.65 13.04
C ARG A 124 1.96 8.60 11.74
N ILE A 125 1.32 8.20 10.66
CA ILE A 125 1.89 8.17 9.32
C ILE A 125 1.06 9.11 8.43
N ARG A 126 1.76 9.95 7.66
CA ARG A 126 1.18 10.81 6.63
C ARG A 126 1.92 10.63 5.31
N LEU A 127 1.27 10.91 4.20
CA LEU A 127 1.86 10.83 2.87
C LEU A 127 1.59 12.10 2.07
N THR A 128 2.61 12.60 1.38
CA THR A 128 2.47 13.59 0.31
C THR A 128 3.07 13.01 -0.98
N ALA A 129 2.53 13.37 -2.13
CA ALA A 129 2.96 12.86 -3.41
C ALA A 129 3.08 13.94 -4.48
N ARG A 130 3.91 13.66 -5.49
CA ARG A 130 4.11 14.46 -6.69
C ARG A 130 4.10 13.54 -7.92
N ASP A 131 3.30 13.90 -8.91
CA ASP A 131 3.39 13.29 -10.24
C ASP A 131 4.62 13.86 -10.97
N PRO A 132 5.66 13.06 -11.26
CA PRO A 132 6.87 13.54 -11.91
C PRO A 132 6.63 14.02 -13.35
N ARG A 133 5.49 13.66 -13.97
CA ARG A 133 5.18 14.01 -15.37
C ARG A 133 4.58 15.40 -15.49
N THR A 134 3.72 15.77 -14.53
CA THR A 134 2.95 17.02 -14.57
C THR A 134 3.40 18.02 -13.52
N GLY A 135 4.12 17.56 -12.50
CA GLY A 135 4.47 18.35 -11.33
C GLY A 135 3.31 18.59 -10.37
N LYS A 136 2.12 18.04 -10.64
CA LYS A 136 0.98 18.10 -9.74
C LYS A 136 1.30 17.39 -8.43
N THR A 137 0.86 17.96 -7.31
CA THR A 137 0.99 17.37 -5.99
C THR A 137 -0.37 16.93 -5.45
N GLY A 138 -0.34 16.04 -4.46
CA GLY A 138 -1.54 15.59 -3.75
C GLY A 138 -1.18 14.98 -2.40
N ASP A 139 -2.09 15.10 -1.46
CA ASP A 139 -1.95 14.45 -0.16
C ASP A 139 -2.50 13.02 -0.20
N GLY A 140 -1.89 12.14 0.58
CA GLY A 140 -2.38 10.80 0.77
C GLY A 140 -3.63 10.77 1.64
N VAL A 141 -4.64 10.03 1.21
CA VAL A 141 -5.81 9.71 2.03
C VAL A 141 -5.59 8.37 2.73
N ALA A 142 -5.59 8.38 4.06
CA ALA A 142 -5.36 7.20 4.87
C ALA A 142 -6.53 6.21 4.79
N LEU A 143 -6.20 4.94 4.59
CA LEU A 143 -7.13 3.81 4.56
C LEU A 143 -6.65 2.76 5.59
N PRO A 144 -7.00 2.92 6.88
CA PRO A 144 -6.59 2.01 7.94
C PRO A 144 -7.10 0.58 7.72
N GLN A 145 -6.37 -0.42 8.20
CA GLN A 145 -6.78 -1.82 8.11
C GLN A 145 -6.83 -2.47 9.48
N ASN A 146 -5.70 -2.45 10.20
CA ASN A 146 -5.62 -2.86 11.59
C ASN A 146 -4.51 -2.06 12.30
N ASP A 147 -4.17 -2.44 13.53
CA ASP A 147 -3.20 -1.72 14.35
C ASP A 147 -1.73 -1.91 13.91
N LEU A 148 -1.46 -2.68 12.86
CA LEU A 148 -0.11 -2.92 12.34
C LEU A 148 0.15 -2.23 11.00
N TYR A 149 -0.90 -2.01 10.20
CA TYR A 149 -0.75 -1.51 8.83
C TYR A 149 -1.97 -0.78 8.28
N GLY A 150 -1.74 -0.07 7.17
CA GLY A 150 -2.79 0.51 6.36
C GLY A 150 -2.28 0.90 4.98
N TYR A 151 -3.14 1.60 4.25
CA TYR A 151 -2.85 2.07 2.91
C TYR A 151 -3.01 3.59 2.79
N PHE A 152 -2.48 4.15 1.70
CA PHE A 152 -2.81 5.47 1.21
C PHE A 152 -3.33 5.38 -0.22
N SER A 153 -4.43 6.07 -0.51
CA SER A 153 -4.78 6.50 -1.87
C SER A 153 -4.31 7.92 -2.10
N ILE A 154 -4.28 8.36 -3.37
CA ILE A 154 -3.87 9.73 -3.73
C ILE A 154 -4.92 10.30 -4.72
N PRO A 155 -6.11 10.69 -4.25
CA PRO A 155 -7.23 11.06 -5.11
C PRO A 155 -6.90 12.26 -6.02
N ASP A 156 -6.12 13.22 -5.54
CA ASP A 156 -5.73 14.39 -6.34
C ASP A 156 -4.92 14.01 -7.58
N LEU A 157 -4.14 12.93 -7.54
CA LEU A 157 -3.34 12.47 -8.67
C LEU A 157 -4.03 11.37 -9.49
N THR A 158 -4.91 10.58 -8.86
CA THR A 158 -5.50 9.37 -9.47
C THR A 158 -6.98 9.48 -9.81
N GLY A 159 -7.66 10.49 -9.25
CA GLY A 159 -9.11 10.69 -9.38
C GLY A 159 -9.96 9.70 -8.57
N ASN A 160 -9.37 8.86 -7.70
CA ASN A 160 -10.11 7.83 -6.97
C ASN A 160 -9.56 7.61 -5.55
N ALA A 161 -10.36 7.96 -4.53
CA ALA A 161 -10.00 7.81 -3.12
C ALA A 161 -10.00 6.36 -2.60
N GLY A 162 -10.60 5.42 -3.32
CA GLY A 162 -10.52 3.98 -3.01
C GLY A 162 -9.36 3.26 -3.71
N ASN A 163 -8.62 3.93 -4.59
CA ASN A 163 -7.50 3.30 -5.29
C ASN A 163 -6.23 3.36 -4.45
N VAL A 164 -5.82 2.21 -3.91
CA VAL A 164 -4.60 2.09 -3.09
C VAL A 164 -3.36 2.36 -3.95
N GLU A 165 -2.52 3.27 -3.49
CA GLU A 165 -1.27 3.68 -4.14
C GLU A 165 -0.03 3.30 -3.32
N VAL A 166 -0.12 3.27 -1.98
CA VAL A 166 0.99 2.89 -1.09
C VAL A 166 0.46 2.05 0.07
N ALA A 167 1.16 0.98 0.44
CA ALA A 167 0.94 0.28 1.71
C ALA A 167 2.07 0.58 2.68
N VAL A 168 1.75 0.65 3.98
CA VAL A 168 2.72 0.88 5.05
C VAL A 168 2.39 -0.02 6.23
N LYS A 169 3.41 -0.66 6.82
CA LYS A 169 3.30 -1.35 8.11
C LYS A 169 4.38 -0.88 9.08
N VAL A 170 4.06 -0.89 10.37
CA VAL A 170 4.99 -0.63 11.46
C VAL A 170 4.97 -1.81 12.42
N LEU A 171 6.14 -2.37 12.70
CA LEU A 171 6.29 -3.53 13.57
C LEU A 171 7.09 -3.17 14.81
N ASP A 172 6.69 -3.75 15.95
CA ASP A 172 7.49 -3.74 17.17
C ASP A 172 8.61 -4.80 17.07
N GLY A 173 9.74 -4.39 16.50
CA GLY A 173 10.95 -5.20 16.38
C GLY A 173 11.88 -5.13 17.60
N ARG A 174 11.43 -4.55 18.73
CA ARG A 174 12.32 -4.27 19.86
C ARG A 174 12.93 -5.53 20.47
N ALA A 175 12.22 -6.65 20.42
CA ALA A 175 12.74 -7.94 20.86
C ALA A 175 13.96 -8.43 20.03
N VAL A 176 14.13 -7.94 18.80
CA VAL A 176 15.21 -8.34 17.89
C VAL A 176 16.41 -7.41 17.98
N ASN A 177 16.19 -6.09 17.92
CA ASN A 177 17.29 -5.10 17.90
C ASN A 177 16.98 -3.82 18.68
N GLY A 178 15.95 -3.81 19.52
CA GLY A 178 15.55 -2.65 20.30
C GLY A 178 14.90 -1.53 19.49
N LYS A 179 14.50 -1.78 18.23
CA LYS A 179 13.94 -0.77 17.33
C LYS A 179 12.53 -1.10 16.85
N PHE A 180 11.75 -0.07 16.58
CA PHE A 180 10.56 -0.20 15.74
C PHE A 180 10.96 -0.21 14.27
N TRP A 181 10.24 -0.97 13.46
CA TRP A 181 10.55 -1.15 12.04
C TRP A 181 9.44 -0.59 11.18
N VAL A 182 9.79 0.13 10.11
CA VAL A 182 8.84 0.70 9.16
C VAL A 182 9.07 0.05 7.80
N PHE A 183 8.00 -0.45 7.18
CA PHE A 183 8.05 -1.01 5.83
C PHE A 183 6.99 -0.31 4.97
N TYR A 184 7.32 -0.04 3.72
CA TYR A 184 6.38 0.54 2.77
C TYR A 184 6.58 -0.01 1.36
N GLY A 185 5.50 -0.11 0.59
CA GLY A 185 5.49 -0.65 -0.76
C GLY A 185 4.57 0.16 -1.66
N GLY A 186 5.07 0.59 -2.83
CA GLY A 186 4.32 1.38 -3.79
C GLY A 186 3.57 0.53 -4.82
N LEU A 187 2.35 0.94 -5.17
CA LEU A 187 1.59 0.54 -6.35
C LEU A 187 1.47 1.68 -7.36
N THR A 188 2.36 2.68 -7.22
CA THR A 188 2.42 3.90 -8.01
C THR A 188 3.86 4.23 -8.40
N ASP A 189 4.01 4.91 -9.54
CA ASP A 189 5.28 5.50 -9.95
C ASP A 189 5.42 6.98 -9.59
N PHE A 190 4.46 7.55 -8.87
CA PHE A 190 4.61 8.89 -8.30
C PHE A 190 5.79 8.97 -7.34
N GLU A 191 6.36 10.16 -7.23
CA GLU A 191 7.21 10.50 -6.10
C GLU A 191 6.32 10.63 -4.87
N TYR A 192 6.75 10.11 -3.72
CA TYR A 192 6.05 10.35 -2.47
C TYR A 192 7.00 10.43 -1.29
N THR A 193 6.56 11.12 -0.23
CA THR A 193 7.22 11.13 1.07
C THR A 193 6.26 10.64 2.13
N LEU A 194 6.67 9.59 2.83
CA LEU A 194 6.03 9.11 4.06
C LEU A 194 6.66 9.82 5.24
N THR A 195 5.84 10.46 6.07
CA THR A 195 6.27 11.05 7.35
C THR A 195 5.71 10.23 8.49
N VAL A 196 6.57 9.62 9.29
CA VAL A 196 6.23 8.78 10.44
C VAL A 196 6.64 9.50 11.72
N THR A 197 5.68 9.75 12.61
CA THR A 197 5.90 10.40 13.91
C THR A 197 5.64 9.39 15.03
N ASP A 198 6.64 9.18 15.90
CA ASP A 198 6.47 8.50 17.20
C ASP A 198 5.96 9.51 18.22
N GLY A 199 4.67 9.43 18.56
CA GLY A 199 4.01 10.36 19.50
C GLY A 199 4.49 10.21 20.95
N GLU A 200 5.05 9.06 21.34
CA GLU A 200 5.59 8.88 22.69
C GLU A 200 6.93 9.60 22.88
N LYS A 201 7.78 9.58 21.85
CA LYS A 201 9.12 10.18 21.88
C LYS A 201 9.17 11.57 21.24
N ASN A 202 8.08 11.99 20.58
CA ASN A 202 8.01 13.16 19.71
C ASN A 202 9.16 13.22 18.70
N THR A 203 9.42 12.09 18.04
CA THR A 203 10.44 11.98 16.99
C THR A 203 9.78 11.69 15.65
N THR A 204 10.35 12.22 14.56
CA THR A 204 9.80 12.05 13.22
C THR A 204 10.89 11.55 12.27
N LYS A 205 10.52 10.60 11.41
CA LYS A 205 11.32 10.15 10.26
C LYS A 205 10.53 10.36 8.98
N SER A 206 11.24 10.72 7.90
CA SER A 206 10.68 10.86 6.57
C SER A 206 11.37 9.92 5.60
N TYR A 207 10.57 9.23 4.79
CA TYR A 207 11.02 8.29 3.77
C TYR A 207 10.54 8.75 2.41
N THR A 208 11.46 9.11 1.53
CA THR A 208 11.13 9.55 0.18
C THR A 208 11.38 8.43 -0.82
N LYS A 209 10.38 8.17 -1.64
CA LYS A 209 10.46 7.29 -2.81
C LYS A 209 10.52 8.18 -4.06
N PRO A 210 11.59 8.10 -4.88
CA PRO A 210 11.70 8.87 -6.12
C PRO A 210 10.63 8.51 -7.16
N GLY A 211 10.20 9.48 -7.97
CA GLY A 211 9.30 9.23 -9.11
C GLY A 211 9.90 8.27 -10.15
N GLY A 212 9.04 7.58 -10.89
CA GLY A 212 9.42 6.68 -12.00
C GLY A 212 9.75 5.23 -11.64
N THR A 213 9.74 4.87 -10.35
CA THR A 213 9.95 3.48 -9.88
C THR A 213 8.69 2.93 -9.19
N PHE A 214 8.59 1.63 -8.92
CA PHE A 214 7.54 1.07 -8.04
C PHE A 214 8.13 0.52 -6.73
N ALA A 215 9.33 0.97 -6.36
CA ALA A 215 10.07 0.45 -5.23
C ALA A 215 9.40 0.77 -3.88
N GLY A 216 9.48 -0.19 -2.96
CA GLY A 216 9.28 -0.02 -1.54
C GLY A 216 10.61 0.06 -0.78
N ASN A 217 10.56 0.01 0.55
CA ASN A 217 11.73 -0.16 1.39
C ASN A 217 11.35 -0.65 2.81
N ALA A 218 12.37 -0.96 3.61
CA ALA A 218 12.28 -1.21 5.04
C ALA A 218 13.36 -0.45 5.81
N ASP A 219 12.97 0.22 6.89
CA ASP A 219 13.87 0.71 7.93
C ASP A 219 13.67 -0.13 9.19
N THR A 220 14.51 -1.15 9.37
CA THR A 220 14.53 -2.01 10.57
C THR A 220 15.31 -1.36 11.72
N SER A 221 15.60 -0.07 11.63
CA SER A 221 16.30 0.74 12.62
C SER A 221 15.60 2.08 12.91
N ALA A 222 14.28 2.13 12.70
CA ALA A 222 13.54 3.39 12.63
C ALA A 222 13.56 4.18 13.95
N PHE A 223 13.01 3.64 15.05
CA PHE A 223 12.81 4.37 16.32
C PHE A 223 13.28 3.58 17.56
#